data_AF-A0A520PMK8-F1
#
_entry.id   AF-A0A520PMK8-F1
#
_cell.length_a   1.000
_cell.length_b   1.000
_cell.length_c   1.000
_cell.angle_alpha   90.00
_cell.angle_beta   90.00
_cell.angle_gamma   90.00
#
_symmetry.space_group_name_H-M   'P 1'
#
loop_
_entity.id
_entity.type
_entity.pdbx_description
1 polymer ?
#
loop_
_entity_poly.entity_id
_entity_poly.type
_entity_poly.pdbx_seq_one_letter_code
_entity_poly.pdbx_strand_id
1 'polypeptide(L)'
;MLLKSHLTAVIAAFFLLNSTATAAPFSSVSKKFKTKALPLASFLFAQRDTMRVGWYNDSNKYDTKILRTKGTKVVGSIFVQLRPRKFEGEYQLALRILRDGSHQFQLIREFTNSQPLNHKRYLTIPFEYLIGAIQGEALRALFPNDRVEFGGWHHQTTYEWETPELITKSFTKSTKNFLPKKEYKQGETFTIPWSILRADLELQPLAVRKPLFIKKDEYGLRYAFYRIQPGETLYSSVVSRFIGENKHYVRSQNASDLLVLNKLENAHYLSIGQLIKIPLEWIRPEYLHQVPGIYRNSKDWNGVPKKSEQKSLISPGNVFPQKEKLFQISIISQR
;
A
#
# COMPACT_ATOMS: atom_id res chain seq x y z
N MET A 1 10.89 -17.85 -78.73
CA MET A 1 9.47 -18.24 -78.55
C MET A 1 8.85 -17.24 -77.60
N LEU A 2 8.12 -16.26 -78.16
CA LEU A 2 6.64 -16.16 -78.14
C LEU A 2 6.13 -15.74 -76.74
N LEU A 3 5.34 -14.68 -76.55
CA LEU A 3 4.68 -13.75 -77.46
C LEU A 3 4.21 -12.54 -76.63
N LYS A 4 4.30 -11.34 -77.22
CA LYS A 4 3.61 -10.14 -76.77
C LYS A 4 2.10 -10.32 -76.83
N SER A 5 1.34 -9.65 -75.97
CA SER A 5 0.04 -9.11 -76.36
C SER A 5 -0.13 -7.69 -75.84
N HIS A 6 -0.30 -6.78 -76.80
CA HIS A 6 -0.91 -5.46 -76.65
C HIS A 6 -2.39 -5.66 -76.23
N LEU A 7 -3.15 -4.69 -75.71
CA LEU A 7 -3.70 -3.61 -76.52
C LEU A 7 -4.61 -2.69 -75.68
N THR A 8 -4.53 -1.40 -76.01
CA THR A 8 -5.59 -0.35 -76.03
C THR A 8 -6.20 0.18 -74.74
N ALA A 9 -5.82 1.45 -74.49
CA ALA A 9 -6.69 2.49 -73.96
C ALA A 9 -7.87 2.77 -74.91
N VAL A 10 -9.05 3.02 -74.33
CA VAL A 10 -10.15 3.73 -75.01
C VAL A 10 -10.59 4.86 -74.09
N ILE A 11 -10.36 6.08 -74.56
CA ILE A 11 -10.97 7.31 -74.08
C ILE A 11 -12.30 7.45 -74.82
N ALA A 12 -13.40 7.60 -74.10
CA ALA A 12 -14.62 8.17 -74.64
C ALA A 12 -15.31 9.05 -73.59
N ALA A 13 -15.59 10.27 -74.03
CA ALA A 13 -16.03 11.43 -73.29
C ALA A 13 -17.55 11.50 -73.12
N PHE A 14 -17.96 12.14 -72.01
CA PHE A 14 -19.20 12.91 -71.78
C PHE A 14 -20.56 12.22 -72.00
N PHE A 15 -21.42 12.26 -70.97
CA PHE A 15 -22.62 13.13 -70.96
C PHE A 15 -23.26 13.13 -69.56
N LEU A 16 -23.50 14.34 -69.06
CA LEU A 16 -24.26 14.66 -67.85
C LEU A 16 -25.73 14.28 -68.07
N LEU A 17 -26.31 13.50 -67.16
CA LEU A 17 -27.75 13.49 -66.92
C LEU A 17 -28.01 13.48 -65.41
N ASN A 18 -28.57 14.60 -64.96
CA ASN A 18 -29.11 14.80 -63.63
C ASN A 18 -30.24 13.80 -63.37
N SER A 19 -30.17 13.09 -62.26
CA SER A 19 -31.36 12.57 -61.59
C SER A 19 -31.22 12.80 -60.08
N THR A 20 -32.05 13.70 -59.58
CA THR A 20 -32.20 14.06 -58.18
C THR A 20 -32.85 12.91 -57.43
N ALA A 21 -32.06 12.13 -56.70
CA ALA A 21 -32.57 11.31 -55.61
C ALA A 21 -32.08 11.92 -54.29
N THR A 22 -32.99 12.59 -53.60
CA THR A 22 -32.83 13.09 -52.23
C THR A 22 -32.50 11.93 -51.29
N ALA A 23 -31.21 11.75 -50.98
CA ALA A 23 -30.77 10.91 -49.88
C ALA A 23 -30.95 11.70 -48.58
N ALA A 24 -31.95 11.30 -47.78
CA ALA A 24 -32.14 11.81 -46.44
C ALA A 24 -30.87 11.56 -45.60
N PRO A 25 -30.32 12.56 -44.88
CA PRO A 25 -29.22 12.31 -43.97
C PRO A 25 -29.79 11.54 -42.78
N PHE A 26 -29.45 10.26 -42.65
CA PHE A 26 -29.55 9.56 -41.38
C PHE A 26 -28.64 10.29 -40.40
N SER A 27 -29.24 11.14 -39.57
CA SER A 27 -28.64 11.71 -38.39
C SER A 27 -28.29 10.56 -37.44
N SER A 28 -27.06 10.04 -37.55
CA SER A 28 -26.49 9.25 -36.48
C SER A 28 -26.18 10.21 -35.34
N VAL A 29 -27.19 10.44 -34.49
CA VAL A 29 -27.00 10.99 -33.15
C VAL A 29 -26.23 9.92 -32.37
N SER A 30 -24.92 9.88 -32.58
CA SER A 30 -24.02 9.23 -31.65
C SER A 30 -24.09 10.04 -30.37
N LYS A 31 -24.91 9.59 -29.43
CA LYS A 31 -24.80 10.05 -28.04
C LYS A 31 -23.37 9.72 -27.61
N LYS A 32 -22.48 10.71 -27.66
CA LYS A 32 -21.22 10.71 -26.93
C LYS A 32 -21.60 10.61 -25.46
N PHE A 33 -21.71 9.39 -24.96
CA PHE A 33 -21.62 9.15 -23.53
C PHE A 33 -20.21 9.62 -23.14
N LYS A 34 -20.12 10.81 -22.55
CA LYS A 34 -18.96 11.19 -21.77
C LYS A 34 -18.93 10.23 -20.58
N THR A 35 -18.29 9.07 -20.77
CA THR A 35 -17.85 8.24 -19.65
C THR A 35 -16.90 9.13 -18.86
N LYS A 36 -17.39 9.71 -17.76
CA LYS A 36 -16.57 10.51 -16.85
C LYS A 36 -15.54 9.54 -16.28
N ALA A 37 -14.38 9.46 -16.92
CA ALA A 37 -13.28 8.63 -16.46
C ALA A 37 -12.97 9.07 -15.04
N LEU A 38 -13.20 8.17 -14.09
CA LEU A 38 -12.95 8.46 -12.69
C LEU A 38 -11.46 8.75 -12.56
N PRO A 39 -11.08 9.91 -11.97
CA PRO A 39 -9.69 10.26 -11.85
C PRO A 39 -9.00 9.22 -10.97
N LEU A 40 -8.10 8.45 -11.56
CA LEU A 40 -7.24 7.55 -10.79
C LEU A 40 -6.24 8.42 -10.03
N ALA A 41 -6.19 8.28 -8.71
CA ALA A 41 -5.14 8.92 -7.94
C ALA A 41 -3.82 8.18 -8.19
N SER A 42 -2.78 8.91 -8.57
CA SER A 42 -1.45 8.33 -8.81
C SER A 42 -0.60 8.42 -7.56
N PHE A 43 0.20 7.39 -7.31
CA PHE A 43 1.15 7.37 -6.20
C PHE A 43 2.42 6.63 -6.59
N LEU A 44 3.50 6.92 -5.88
CA LEU A 44 4.79 6.31 -6.10
C LEU A 44 5.04 5.29 -5.00
N PHE A 45 4.86 4.01 -5.32
CA PHE A 45 5.24 2.96 -4.40
C PHE A 45 6.74 2.72 -4.50
N ALA A 46 7.35 2.55 -3.34
CA ALA A 46 8.73 2.20 -3.22
C ALA A 46 9.71 3.14 -4.00
N GLN A 47 9.41 4.44 -4.07
CA GLN A 47 10.19 5.47 -4.78
C GLN A 47 10.44 5.24 -6.28
N ARG A 48 9.86 4.18 -6.89
CA ARG A 48 10.09 3.85 -8.30
C ARG A 48 8.88 3.32 -9.04
N ASP A 49 7.97 2.64 -8.35
CA ASP A 49 6.84 1.99 -8.97
C ASP A 49 5.68 2.98 -9.06
N THR A 50 5.48 3.58 -10.23
CA THR A 50 4.31 4.44 -10.47
C THR A 50 3.05 3.58 -10.52
N MET A 51 2.21 3.74 -9.50
CA MET A 51 0.94 3.05 -9.35
C MET A 51 -0.22 4.04 -9.43
N ARG A 52 -1.43 3.49 -9.62
CA ARG A 52 -2.67 4.27 -9.63
C ARG A 52 -3.72 3.55 -8.81
N VAL A 53 -4.46 4.24 -7.98
CA VAL A 53 -5.57 3.69 -7.22
C VAL A 53 -6.88 4.20 -7.78
N GLY A 54 -7.90 3.35 -7.77
CA GLY A 54 -9.25 3.70 -8.16
C GLY A 54 -10.27 2.85 -7.42
N TRP A 55 -11.54 3.10 -7.75
CA TRP A 55 -12.69 2.40 -7.21
C TRP A 55 -13.60 1.96 -8.37
N TYR A 56 -14.23 0.79 -8.23
CA TYR A 56 -15.19 0.29 -9.21
C TYR A 56 -16.58 0.93 -8.97
N ASN A 57 -16.97 1.83 -9.86
CA ASN A 57 -18.33 2.40 -9.90
C ASN A 57 -19.30 1.49 -10.69
N ASP A 58 -20.57 1.49 -10.30
CA ASP A 58 -21.68 0.75 -10.91
C ASP A 58 -22.09 1.25 -12.30
N SER A 59 -21.30 2.14 -12.93
CA SER A 59 -21.73 2.84 -14.16
C SER A 59 -21.68 2.00 -15.44
N ASN A 60 -21.17 0.76 -15.40
CA ASN A 60 -21.21 -0.16 -16.53
C ASN A 60 -22.11 -1.36 -16.22
N LYS A 61 -23.42 -1.13 -16.25
CA LYS A 61 -24.46 -2.17 -16.27
C LYS A 61 -24.48 -3.02 -17.56
N TYR A 62 -23.49 -2.86 -18.44
CA TYR A 62 -23.34 -3.60 -19.68
C TYR A 62 -21.99 -4.31 -19.72
N ASP A 63 -21.84 -5.35 -18.90
CA ASP A 63 -21.11 -6.56 -19.30
C ASP A 63 -21.50 -7.74 -18.38
N THR A 64 -22.79 -8.04 -18.31
CA THR A 64 -23.36 -9.14 -17.48
C THR A 64 -23.15 -10.53 -18.10
N LYS A 65 -22.12 -10.71 -18.92
CA LYS A 65 -21.63 -12.03 -19.35
C LYS A 65 -20.12 -12.15 -19.17
N ILE A 66 -19.61 -11.84 -17.99
CA ILE A 66 -18.31 -12.36 -17.54
C ILE A 66 -18.53 -13.20 -16.29
N LEU A 67 -18.44 -14.50 -16.56
CA LEU A 67 -18.28 -15.65 -15.68
C LEU A 67 -17.93 -15.34 -14.22
N ARG A 68 -18.62 -16.05 -13.33
CA ARG A 68 -18.23 -16.25 -11.93
C ARG A 68 -16.84 -16.89 -11.89
N THR A 69 -15.81 -16.06 -11.84
CA THR A 69 -14.44 -16.46 -11.49
C THR A 69 -14.10 -15.74 -10.18
N LYS A 70 -13.33 -16.42 -9.32
CA LYS A 70 -13.02 -16.03 -7.95
C LYS A 70 -12.11 -14.79 -7.93
N GLY A 71 -12.68 -13.62 -8.20
CA GLY A 71 -11.96 -12.35 -8.39
C GLY A 71 -12.87 -11.25 -8.94
N THR A 72 -14.14 -11.27 -8.55
CA THR A 72 -15.19 -10.40 -9.12
C THR A 72 -14.83 -8.94 -8.91
N LYS A 73 -14.93 -8.11 -9.96
CA LYS A 73 -14.94 -6.64 -9.84
C LYS A 73 -16.22 -6.24 -9.11
N VAL A 74 -16.21 -6.32 -7.78
CA VAL A 74 -17.37 -6.00 -6.97
C VAL A 74 -17.53 -4.48 -7.00
N VAL A 75 -18.70 -4.00 -7.42
CA VAL A 75 -19.05 -2.58 -7.33
C VAL A 75 -18.79 -2.09 -5.90
N GLY A 76 -18.17 -0.93 -5.76
CA GLY A 76 -17.77 -0.41 -4.45
C GLY A 76 -16.49 -1.02 -3.88
N SER A 77 -15.64 -1.67 -4.70
CA SER A 77 -14.30 -2.12 -4.28
C SER A 77 -13.17 -1.26 -4.84
N ILE A 78 -12.09 -1.14 -4.07
CA ILE A 78 -10.86 -0.43 -4.46
C ILE A 78 -9.99 -1.38 -5.29
N PHE A 79 -9.25 -0.81 -6.24
CA PHE A 79 -8.21 -1.52 -6.98
C PHE A 79 -6.96 -0.67 -7.13
N VAL A 80 -5.83 -1.32 -7.40
CA VAL A 80 -4.57 -0.65 -7.77
C VAL A 80 -4.14 -1.13 -9.14
N GLN A 81 -3.71 -0.18 -9.97
CA GLN A 81 -3.04 -0.42 -11.23
C GLN A 81 -1.54 -0.25 -11.06
N LEU A 82 -0.78 -1.26 -11.49
CA LEU A 82 0.67 -1.24 -11.48
C LEU A 82 1.24 -1.91 -12.73
N ARG A 83 2.52 -1.64 -13.02
CA ARG A 83 3.24 -2.30 -14.10
C ARG A 83 4.27 -3.29 -13.54
N PRO A 84 4.49 -4.44 -14.19
CA PRO A 84 5.65 -5.27 -13.92
C PRO A 84 6.90 -4.48 -14.28
N ARG A 85 8.00 -4.73 -13.57
CA ARG A 85 9.30 -4.15 -13.92
C ARG A 85 9.87 -4.88 -15.14
N LYS A 86 10.86 -4.26 -15.79
CA LYS A 86 11.59 -4.90 -16.88
C LYS A 86 12.24 -6.18 -16.35
N PHE A 87 12.02 -7.30 -17.04
CA PHE A 87 12.52 -8.64 -16.67
C PHE A 87 11.95 -9.24 -15.38
N GLU A 88 10.87 -8.68 -14.82
CA GLU A 88 10.22 -9.25 -13.64
C GLU A 88 9.31 -10.42 -14.04
N GLY A 89 9.57 -11.60 -13.48
CA GLY A 89 8.73 -12.78 -13.65
C GLY A 89 7.48 -12.79 -12.75
N GLU A 90 6.55 -13.71 -12.99
CA GLU A 90 5.30 -13.85 -12.22
C GLU A 90 5.55 -13.99 -10.72
N TYR A 91 6.49 -14.87 -10.35
CA TYR A 91 6.86 -15.11 -8.96
C TYR A 91 7.45 -13.86 -8.29
N GLN A 92 8.36 -13.16 -8.97
CA GLN A 92 8.99 -11.94 -8.44
C GLN A 92 7.97 -10.80 -8.29
N LEU A 93 7.08 -10.64 -9.27
CA LEU A 93 5.98 -9.69 -9.20
C LEU A 93 5.08 -9.98 -8.00
N ALA A 94 4.70 -11.26 -7.82
CA ALA A 94 3.86 -11.69 -6.72
C ALA A 94 4.50 -11.42 -5.35
N LEU A 95 5.78 -11.78 -5.16
CA LEU A 95 6.53 -11.47 -3.93
C LEU A 95 6.54 -9.98 -3.61
N ARG A 96 6.57 -9.13 -4.65
CA ARG A 96 6.58 -7.68 -4.47
C ARG A 96 5.22 -7.10 -4.08
N ILE A 97 4.13 -7.61 -4.66
CA ILE A 97 2.84 -6.91 -4.61
C ILE A 97 1.77 -7.65 -3.83
N LEU A 98 1.79 -8.99 -3.80
CA LEU A 98 0.71 -9.80 -3.25
C LEU A 98 0.97 -10.15 -1.79
N ARG A 99 -0.11 -10.19 -1.02
CA ARG A 99 -0.10 -10.88 0.28
C ARG A 99 0.21 -12.34 0.03
N ASP A 100 1.14 -12.87 0.80
CA ASP A 100 1.52 -14.28 0.69
C ASP A 100 1.95 -14.65 -0.75
N GLY A 101 2.64 -13.71 -1.41
CA GLY A 101 3.00 -13.81 -2.83
C GLY A 101 3.83 -15.05 -3.18
N SER A 102 4.56 -15.62 -2.22
CA SER A 102 5.31 -16.87 -2.37
C SER A 102 4.39 -18.06 -2.68
N HIS A 103 3.21 -18.11 -2.08
CA HIS A 103 2.24 -19.19 -2.27
C HIS A 103 1.15 -18.83 -3.29
N GLN A 104 0.93 -17.53 -3.54
CA GLN A 104 -0.16 -17.02 -4.37
C GLN A 104 0.29 -16.52 -5.75
N PHE A 105 1.54 -16.76 -6.16
CA PHE A 105 2.05 -16.20 -7.42
C PHE A 105 1.27 -16.59 -8.68
N GLN A 106 0.60 -17.74 -8.65
CA GLN A 106 -0.24 -18.19 -9.77
C GLN A 106 -1.44 -17.26 -10.01
N LEU A 107 -1.92 -16.54 -9.00
CA LEU A 107 -2.99 -15.54 -9.12
C LEU A 107 -2.63 -14.41 -10.10
N ILE A 108 -1.34 -14.15 -10.34
CA ILE A 108 -0.92 -13.17 -11.35
C ILE A 108 -1.51 -13.48 -12.72
N ARG A 109 -1.69 -14.76 -13.07
CA ARG A 109 -2.28 -15.20 -14.35
C ARG A 109 -3.76 -14.85 -14.46
N GLU A 110 -4.48 -14.85 -13.34
CA GLU A 110 -5.87 -14.42 -13.31
C GLU A 110 -5.97 -12.92 -13.67
N PHE A 111 -5.04 -12.11 -13.15
CA PHE A 111 -5.00 -10.67 -13.43
C PHE A 111 -4.49 -10.31 -14.83
N THR A 112 -3.79 -11.22 -15.50
CA THR A 112 -3.36 -11.06 -16.90
C THR A 112 -4.31 -11.72 -17.90
N ASN A 113 -5.39 -12.38 -17.46
CA ASN A 113 -6.23 -13.23 -18.30
C ASN A 113 -5.39 -14.27 -19.07
N SER A 114 -4.47 -14.92 -18.35
CA SER A 114 -3.51 -15.90 -18.87
C SER A 114 -2.56 -15.39 -19.96
N GLN A 115 -2.50 -14.08 -20.19
CA GLN A 115 -1.53 -13.49 -21.11
C GLN A 115 -0.16 -13.35 -20.45
N PRO A 116 0.95 -13.39 -21.24
CA PRO A 116 2.28 -13.14 -20.72
C PRO A 116 2.41 -11.76 -20.06
N LEU A 117 3.23 -11.69 -19.01
CA LEU A 117 3.52 -10.42 -18.33
C LEU A 117 4.14 -9.40 -19.28
N ASN A 118 3.60 -8.18 -19.26
CA ASN A 118 4.06 -7.08 -20.09
C ASN A 118 4.36 -5.84 -19.24
N HIS A 119 5.66 -5.51 -19.12
CA HIS A 119 6.13 -4.36 -18.34
C HIS A 119 5.62 -2.99 -18.84
N LYS A 120 5.05 -2.92 -20.05
CA LYS A 120 4.48 -1.68 -20.61
C LYS A 120 3.00 -1.51 -20.30
N ARG A 121 2.30 -2.55 -19.85
CA ARG A 121 0.85 -2.53 -19.61
C ARG A 121 0.54 -2.55 -18.11
N TYR A 122 -0.48 -1.79 -17.72
CA TYR A 122 -0.99 -1.84 -16.35
C TYR A 122 -1.76 -3.14 -16.11
N LEU A 123 -1.45 -3.82 -15.02
CA LEU A 123 -2.29 -4.84 -14.42
C LEU A 123 -3.17 -4.17 -13.38
N THR A 124 -4.43 -4.58 -13.32
CA THR A 124 -5.36 -4.13 -12.28
C THR A 124 -5.49 -5.23 -11.24
N ILE A 125 -5.08 -4.93 -10.02
CA ILE A 125 -5.07 -5.87 -8.89
C ILE A 125 -6.14 -5.41 -7.89
N PRO A 126 -7.07 -6.28 -7.46
CA PRO A 126 -8.02 -5.91 -6.43
C PRO A 126 -7.28 -5.60 -5.12
N PHE A 127 -7.74 -4.57 -4.41
CA PHE A 127 -7.04 -4.00 -3.26
C PHE A 127 -6.69 -5.06 -2.22
N GLU A 128 -7.60 -5.97 -1.90
CA GLU A 128 -7.48 -7.01 -0.88
C GLU A 128 -6.33 -7.99 -1.10
N TYR A 129 -5.88 -8.19 -2.34
CA TYR A 129 -4.77 -9.10 -2.64
C TYR A 129 -3.40 -8.46 -2.41
N LEU A 130 -3.34 -7.13 -2.30
CA LEU A 130 -2.08 -6.40 -2.19
C LEU A 130 -1.53 -6.43 -0.77
N ILE A 131 -0.20 -6.43 -0.64
CA ILE A 131 0.48 -6.23 0.65
C ILE A 131 0.01 -4.93 1.31
N GLY A 132 0.00 -4.93 2.65
CA GLY A 132 -0.48 -3.80 3.43
C GLY A 132 0.24 -2.48 3.10
N ALA A 133 1.55 -2.51 2.82
CA ALA A 133 2.31 -1.32 2.44
C ALA A 133 1.78 -0.63 1.17
N ILE A 134 1.47 -1.39 0.12
CA ILE A 134 0.87 -0.83 -1.12
C ILE A 134 -0.53 -0.32 -0.82
N GLN A 135 -1.31 -1.08 -0.05
CA GLN A 135 -2.65 -0.67 0.35
C GLN A 135 -2.64 0.66 1.12
N GLY A 136 -1.71 0.84 2.06
CA GLY A 136 -1.54 2.08 2.81
C GLY A 136 -1.24 3.29 1.93
N GLU A 137 -0.27 3.15 1.03
CA GLU A 137 0.05 4.21 0.05
C GLU A 137 -1.13 4.51 -0.88
N ALA A 138 -1.86 3.47 -1.32
CA ALA A 138 -3.06 3.64 -2.10
C ALA A 138 -4.16 4.37 -1.32
N LEU A 139 -4.36 4.08 -0.03
CA LEU A 139 -5.33 4.78 0.81
C LEU A 139 -4.95 6.24 1.03
N ARG A 140 -3.67 6.56 1.28
CA ARG A 140 -3.19 7.95 1.35
C ARG A 140 -3.46 8.73 0.06
N ALA A 141 -3.25 8.07 -1.08
CA ALA A 141 -3.46 8.69 -2.38
C ALA A 141 -4.96 8.86 -2.70
N LEU A 142 -5.78 7.88 -2.31
CA LEU A 142 -7.22 7.91 -2.55
C LEU A 142 -7.93 8.91 -1.64
N PHE A 143 -7.51 9.00 -0.37
CA PHE A 143 -8.07 9.88 0.66
C PHE A 143 -7.02 10.93 1.10
N PRO A 144 -6.77 11.97 0.27
CA PRO A 144 -5.67 12.91 0.49
C PRO A 144 -5.84 13.82 1.71
N ASN A 145 -7.07 13.95 2.23
CA ASN A 145 -7.38 14.77 3.41
C ASN A 145 -7.20 14.00 4.73
N ASP A 146 -6.99 12.69 4.64
CA ASP A 146 -6.74 11.85 5.79
C ASP A 146 -5.35 12.11 6.36
N ARG A 147 -5.24 12.01 7.69
CA ARG A 147 -3.99 12.30 8.39
C ARG A 147 -3.87 11.51 9.68
N VAL A 148 -2.64 11.41 10.16
CA VAL A 148 -2.36 10.92 11.51
C VAL A 148 -2.84 11.98 12.50
N GLU A 149 -3.72 11.60 13.40
CA GLU A 149 -4.09 12.40 14.55
C GLU A 149 -3.87 11.63 15.85
N PHE A 150 -4.08 12.38 16.92
CA PHE A 150 -4.10 11.86 18.24
C PHE A 150 -5.18 10.76 18.39
N GLY A 151 -4.81 9.58 18.87
CA GLY A 151 -5.71 8.46 19.13
C GLY A 151 -6.13 7.64 17.89
N GLY A 152 -5.82 8.08 16.68
CA GLY A 152 -6.14 7.30 15.48
C GLY A 152 -5.80 7.97 14.15
N TRP A 153 -6.20 7.29 13.09
CA TRP A 153 -6.19 7.83 11.74
C TRP A 153 -7.42 8.72 11.56
N HIS A 154 -7.23 10.02 11.36
CA HIS A 154 -8.31 10.95 11.07
C HIS A 154 -8.70 10.81 9.62
N HIS A 155 -9.94 10.40 9.38
CA HIS A 155 -10.51 10.28 8.06
C HIS A 155 -11.47 11.44 7.80
N GLN A 156 -11.37 12.04 6.62
CA GLN A 156 -12.30 13.05 6.14
C GLN A 156 -12.94 12.58 4.84
N THR A 157 -14.26 12.43 4.85
CA THR A 157 -15.03 11.98 3.68
C THR A 157 -14.76 12.91 2.51
N THR A 158 -14.13 12.36 1.48
CA THR A 158 -13.66 13.10 0.31
C THR A 158 -14.64 12.95 -0.85
N TYR A 159 -15.32 11.81 -0.96
CA TYR A 159 -16.24 11.48 -2.04
C TYR A 159 -17.60 11.01 -1.54
N GLU A 160 -18.63 11.29 -2.35
CA GLU A 160 -20.02 10.87 -2.08
C GLU A 160 -20.23 9.35 -2.13
N TRP A 161 -19.34 8.60 -2.78
CA TRP A 161 -19.43 7.15 -2.89
C TRP A 161 -18.87 6.39 -1.67
N GLU A 162 -18.28 7.10 -0.71
CA GLU A 162 -17.71 6.48 0.46
C GLU A 162 -18.80 5.91 1.37
N THR A 163 -18.63 4.65 1.78
CA THR A 163 -19.56 3.97 2.67
C THR A 163 -18.89 3.50 3.95
N PRO A 164 -19.63 3.39 5.07
CA PRO A 164 -19.11 2.79 6.30
C PRO A 164 -18.47 1.42 6.09
N GLU A 165 -19.06 0.58 5.22
CA GLU A 165 -18.57 -0.75 4.87
C GLU A 165 -17.23 -0.68 4.15
N LEU A 166 -17.09 0.22 3.17
CA LEU A 166 -15.87 0.40 2.41
C LEU A 166 -14.72 0.84 3.31
N ILE A 167 -14.96 1.85 4.15
CA ILE A 167 -13.94 2.36 5.07
C ILE A 167 -13.57 1.28 6.09
N THR A 168 -14.57 0.62 6.69
CA THR A 168 -14.31 -0.48 7.66
C THR A 168 -13.46 -1.58 7.03
N LYS A 169 -13.83 -2.07 5.84
CA LYS A 169 -13.12 -3.14 5.13
C LYS A 169 -11.70 -2.73 4.72
N SER A 170 -11.51 -1.48 4.33
CA SER A 170 -10.22 -1.00 3.82
C SER A 170 -9.21 -0.74 4.93
N PHE A 171 -9.66 -0.15 6.04
CA PHE A 171 -8.77 0.32 7.11
C PHE A 171 -8.66 -0.63 8.31
N THR A 172 -9.64 -1.50 8.57
CA THR A 172 -9.71 -2.24 9.85
C THR A 172 -9.57 -3.75 9.70
N LYS A 173 -9.23 -4.44 10.81
CA LYS A 173 -9.12 -5.91 10.88
C LYS A 173 -10.49 -6.60 10.93
N SER A 174 -11.54 -5.86 11.23
CA SER A 174 -12.88 -6.37 11.51
C SER A 174 -13.76 -6.22 10.27
N THR A 175 -14.63 -7.20 10.05
CA THR A 175 -15.74 -7.08 9.08
C THR A 175 -16.99 -6.45 9.71
N LYS A 176 -17.03 -6.30 11.04
CA LYS A 176 -18.09 -5.58 11.74
C LYS A 176 -17.85 -4.09 11.61
N ASN A 177 -18.81 -3.39 10.99
CA ASN A 177 -18.83 -1.94 10.92
C ASN A 177 -18.78 -1.34 12.32
N PHE A 178 -17.75 -0.53 12.58
CA PHE A 178 -17.64 0.26 13.81
C PHE A 178 -18.22 1.66 13.65
N LEU A 179 -18.46 2.07 12.41
CA LEU A 179 -19.03 3.36 12.05
C LEU A 179 -20.56 3.28 11.95
N PRO A 180 -21.28 4.37 12.26
CA PRO A 180 -22.73 4.41 12.11
C PRO A 180 -23.13 4.16 10.65
N LYS A 181 -24.16 3.33 10.45
CA LYS A 181 -24.77 3.06 9.14
C LYS A 181 -25.60 4.27 8.71
N LYS A 182 -24.92 5.30 8.22
CA LYS A 182 -25.50 6.51 7.63
C LYS A 182 -24.73 6.88 6.37
N GLU A 183 -25.34 7.69 5.53
CA GLU A 183 -24.65 8.32 4.40
C GLU A 183 -23.65 9.34 4.93
N TYR A 184 -22.44 9.34 4.37
CA TYR A 184 -21.40 10.29 4.73
C TYR A 184 -21.52 11.54 3.88
N LYS A 185 -21.52 12.69 4.54
CA LYS A 185 -21.48 13.97 3.85
C LYS A 185 -20.03 14.32 3.57
N GLN A 186 -19.76 14.85 2.38
CA GLN A 186 -18.42 15.31 2.05
C GLN A 186 -17.94 16.34 3.08
N GLY A 187 -16.71 16.18 3.53
CA GLY A 187 -16.10 16.98 4.58
C GLY A 187 -16.39 16.50 6.00
N GLU A 188 -17.31 15.55 6.21
CA GLU A 188 -17.52 14.90 7.50
C GLU A 188 -16.23 14.18 7.95
N THR A 189 -15.94 14.23 9.24
CA THR A 189 -14.71 13.67 9.81
C THR A 189 -14.98 12.67 10.91
N PHE A 190 -14.17 11.62 10.97
CA PHE A 190 -14.14 10.70 12.11
C PHE A 190 -12.74 10.11 12.31
N THR A 191 -12.47 9.61 13.50
CA THR A 191 -11.20 8.97 13.83
C THR A 191 -11.36 7.46 13.80
N ILE A 192 -10.48 6.77 13.05
CA ILE A 192 -10.31 5.32 13.08
C ILE A 192 -9.29 5.00 14.18
N PRO A 193 -9.70 4.41 15.32
CA PRO A 193 -8.79 4.20 16.44
C PRO A 193 -7.63 3.28 16.08
N TRP A 194 -6.44 3.55 16.63
CA TRP A 194 -5.25 2.71 16.43
C TRP A 194 -5.48 1.24 16.83
N SER A 195 -6.38 0.97 17.79
CA SER A 195 -6.69 -0.37 18.29
C SER A 195 -7.36 -1.27 17.24
N ILE A 196 -8.10 -0.69 16.29
CA ILE A 196 -8.82 -1.43 15.24
C ILE A 196 -8.20 -1.27 13.86
N LEU A 197 -7.36 -0.24 13.69
CA LEU A 197 -6.63 0.01 12.45
C LEU A 197 -5.70 -1.16 12.13
N ARG A 198 -5.62 -1.51 10.86
CA ARG A 198 -4.71 -2.53 10.36
C ARG A 198 -3.27 -2.01 10.38
N ALA A 199 -2.44 -2.66 11.19
CA ALA A 199 -1.03 -2.29 11.34
C ALA A 199 -0.21 -2.49 10.07
N ASP A 200 -0.57 -3.48 9.23
CA ASP A 200 0.11 -3.77 7.97
C ASP A 200 -0.05 -2.65 6.92
N LEU A 201 -1.02 -1.74 7.10
CA LEU A 201 -1.20 -0.58 6.21
C LEU A 201 -0.10 0.48 6.35
N GLU A 202 0.78 0.37 7.35
CA GLU A 202 1.81 1.38 7.65
C GLU A 202 1.28 2.82 7.81
N LEU A 203 -0.02 3.00 8.05
CA LEU A 203 -0.66 4.29 8.32
C LEU A 203 -0.33 4.79 9.73
N GLN A 204 -0.17 3.85 10.65
CA GLN A 204 0.26 4.10 12.01
C GLN A 204 1.76 4.50 12.03
N PRO A 205 2.14 5.58 12.72
CA PRO A 205 3.54 5.92 12.93
C PRO A 205 4.16 4.94 13.93
N LEU A 206 4.59 3.78 13.44
CA LEU A 206 5.29 2.78 14.23
C LEU A 206 6.70 3.25 14.56
N ALA A 207 7.15 2.92 15.76
CA ALA A 207 8.54 2.96 16.16
C ALA A 207 8.96 1.57 16.64
N VAL A 208 10.25 1.27 16.54
CA VAL A 208 10.83 0.05 17.06
C VAL A 208 11.72 0.37 18.23
N ARG A 209 11.73 -0.48 19.25
CA ARG A 209 12.63 -0.34 20.40
C ARG A 209 14.06 -0.64 19.97
N LYS A 210 15.02 0.01 20.63
CA LYS A 210 16.43 -0.34 20.51
C LYS A 210 16.61 -1.86 20.78
N PRO A 211 17.52 -2.54 20.08
CA PRO A 211 18.54 -1.99 19.16
C PRO A 211 18.05 -1.80 17.72
N LEU A 212 16.78 -2.09 17.41
CA LEU A 212 16.22 -1.84 16.10
C LEU A 212 16.04 -0.33 15.88
N PHE A 213 16.02 0.07 14.61
CA PHE A 213 15.61 1.41 14.20
C PHE A 213 14.88 1.34 12.87
N ILE A 214 13.95 2.26 12.62
CA ILE A 214 13.22 2.30 11.35
C ILE A 214 14.00 3.15 10.37
N LYS A 215 14.15 2.64 9.15
CA LYS A 215 14.68 3.39 8.02
C LYS A 215 13.86 3.04 6.78
N LYS A 216 13.82 3.96 5.82
CA LYS A 216 13.43 3.63 4.46
C LYS A 216 14.61 2.99 3.72
N ASP A 217 14.37 1.92 2.98
CA ASP A 217 15.40 1.31 2.13
C ASP A 217 15.67 2.13 0.85
N GLU A 218 16.50 1.59 -0.03
CA GLU A 218 16.81 2.18 -1.35
C GLU A 218 15.58 2.33 -2.26
N TYR A 219 14.49 1.64 -1.91
CA TYR A 219 13.20 1.75 -2.56
C TYR A 219 12.20 2.45 -1.65
N GLY A 220 12.58 3.26 -0.66
CA GLY A 220 11.59 4.02 0.12
C GLY A 220 10.63 3.22 1.01
N LEU A 221 10.75 1.88 1.08
CA LEU A 221 9.93 1.02 1.93
C LEU A 221 10.46 1.04 3.35
N ARG A 222 9.56 1.10 4.34
CA ARG A 222 9.95 1.13 5.74
C ARG A 222 10.25 -0.28 6.21
N TYR A 223 11.43 -0.45 6.77
CA TYR A 223 11.84 -1.69 7.43
C TYR A 223 12.36 -1.37 8.82
N ALA A 224 12.28 -2.37 9.70
CA ALA A 224 13.14 -2.39 10.87
C ALA A 224 14.55 -2.79 10.42
N PHE A 225 15.55 -2.05 10.87
CA PHE A 225 16.95 -2.36 10.63
C PHE A 225 17.63 -2.75 11.93
N TYR A 226 18.45 -3.79 11.84
CA TYR A 226 19.37 -4.20 12.90
C TYR A 226 20.81 -4.08 12.40
N ARG A 227 21.71 -3.66 13.28
CA ARG A 227 23.15 -3.60 12.99
C ARG A 227 23.83 -4.81 13.64
N ILE A 228 24.39 -5.69 12.81
CA ILE A 228 25.14 -6.87 13.26
C ILE A 228 26.31 -6.45 14.17
N GLN A 229 26.36 -7.03 15.36
CA GLN A 229 27.46 -6.86 16.30
C GLN A 229 28.54 -7.93 16.07
N PRO A 230 29.77 -7.73 16.61
CA PRO A 230 30.81 -8.74 16.52
C PRO A 230 30.36 -10.10 17.07
N GLY A 231 30.61 -11.18 16.32
CA GLY A 231 30.28 -12.56 16.72
C GLY A 231 28.80 -12.96 16.55
N GLU A 232 27.96 -12.08 16.00
CA GLU A 232 26.54 -12.36 15.81
C GLU A 232 26.22 -13.10 14.50
N THR A 233 25.14 -13.87 14.51
CA THR A 233 24.64 -14.58 13.31
C THR A 233 23.21 -14.14 12.98
N LEU A 234 22.81 -14.23 11.70
CA LEU A 234 21.45 -13.87 11.27
C LEU A 234 20.41 -14.68 12.06
N TYR A 235 20.67 -15.97 12.25
CA TYR A 235 19.75 -16.87 12.91
C TYR A 235 19.55 -16.55 14.40
N SER A 236 20.65 -16.38 15.15
CA SER A 236 20.57 -16.19 16.61
C SER A 236 20.24 -14.74 16.99
N SER A 237 20.86 -13.78 16.32
CA SER A 237 20.78 -12.37 16.68
C SER A 237 19.61 -11.63 16.06
N VAL A 238 19.08 -12.13 14.92
CA VAL A 238 17.94 -11.50 14.23
C VAL A 238 16.69 -12.37 14.27
N VAL A 239 16.72 -13.55 13.66
CA VAL A 239 15.53 -14.41 13.52
C VAL A 239 15.02 -14.84 14.89
N SER A 240 15.88 -15.39 15.73
CA SER A 240 15.48 -15.87 17.06
C SER A 240 15.06 -14.74 18.00
N ARG A 241 15.68 -13.56 17.85
CA ARG A 241 15.50 -12.42 18.77
C ARG A 241 14.34 -11.51 18.42
N PHE A 242 14.18 -11.14 17.14
CA PHE A 242 13.26 -10.09 16.71
C PHE A 242 12.06 -10.62 15.94
N ILE A 243 12.16 -11.79 15.29
CA ILE A 243 11.06 -12.30 14.46
C ILE A 243 10.12 -13.19 15.28
N GLY A 244 8.83 -12.94 15.17
CA GLY A 244 7.78 -13.67 15.89
C GLY A 244 7.33 -14.90 15.11
N GLU A 245 7.82 -16.08 15.48
CA GLU A 245 7.11 -17.38 15.40
C GLU A 245 7.97 -18.49 16.02
N ASN A 246 7.33 -19.41 16.76
CA ASN A 246 8.03 -20.31 17.69
C ASN A 246 8.31 -21.72 17.15
N LYS A 247 7.79 -22.07 15.97
CA LYS A 247 8.02 -23.38 15.36
C LYS A 247 9.32 -23.37 14.54
N HIS A 248 10.13 -24.41 14.68
CA HIS A 248 11.44 -24.53 14.02
C HIS A 248 11.37 -24.38 12.49
N TYR A 249 10.36 -24.98 11.84
CA TYR A 249 10.20 -24.90 10.39
C TYR A 249 10.01 -23.47 9.87
N VAL A 250 9.16 -22.68 10.55
CA VAL A 250 8.91 -21.29 10.15
C VAL A 250 10.13 -20.41 10.41
N ARG A 251 10.93 -20.70 11.45
CA ARG A 251 12.19 -19.98 11.68
C ARG A 251 13.21 -20.19 10.58
N SER A 252 13.36 -21.42 10.08
CA SER A 252 14.28 -21.71 8.97
C SER A 252 13.82 -21.03 7.68
N GLN A 253 12.51 -20.99 7.40
CA GLN A 253 11.96 -20.27 6.25
C GLN A 253 12.20 -18.75 6.37
N ASN A 254 11.91 -18.16 7.54
CA ASN A 254 12.16 -16.74 7.78
C ASN A 254 13.63 -16.36 7.61
N ALA A 255 14.56 -17.26 7.98
CA ALA A 255 15.98 -17.05 7.75
C ALA A 255 16.30 -17.00 6.24
N SER A 256 15.79 -17.97 5.47
CA SER A 256 15.96 -18.02 4.01
C SER A 256 15.36 -16.79 3.31
N ASP A 257 14.15 -16.39 3.71
CA ASP A 257 13.48 -15.24 3.12
C ASP A 257 14.22 -13.94 3.48
N LEU A 258 14.77 -13.83 4.69
CA LEU A 258 15.64 -12.72 5.06
C LEU A 258 16.92 -12.69 4.23
N LEU A 259 17.51 -13.83 3.88
CA LEU A 259 18.69 -13.86 3.00
C LEU A 259 18.35 -13.27 1.63
N VAL A 260 17.25 -13.72 1.02
CA VAL A 260 16.77 -13.20 -0.26
C VAL A 260 16.46 -11.70 -0.17
N LEU A 261 15.72 -11.28 0.86
CA LEU A 261 15.39 -9.87 1.08
C LEU A 261 16.67 -9.03 1.18
N ASN A 262 17.66 -9.49 1.94
CA ASN A 262 18.93 -8.81 2.20
C ASN A 262 19.98 -8.96 1.11
N LYS A 263 19.67 -9.69 0.01
CA LYS A 263 20.62 -9.99 -1.07
C LYS A 263 21.87 -10.69 -0.53
N LEU A 264 21.69 -11.62 0.40
CA LEU A 264 22.76 -12.41 1.02
C LEU A 264 22.76 -13.83 0.45
N GLU A 265 23.91 -14.29 -0.01
CA GLU A 265 24.08 -15.65 -0.51
C GLU A 265 24.08 -16.68 0.62
N ASN A 266 24.62 -16.31 1.78
CA ASN A 266 24.77 -17.21 2.92
C ASN A 266 24.65 -16.45 4.26
N ALA A 267 23.97 -17.07 5.24
CA ALA A 267 23.82 -16.56 6.60
C ALA A 267 25.13 -16.44 7.39
N HIS A 268 26.21 -17.09 6.94
CA HIS A 268 27.53 -17.01 7.54
C HIS A 268 28.36 -15.81 7.08
N TYR A 269 27.99 -15.14 5.98
CA TYR A 269 28.74 -14.01 5.42
C TYR A 269 28.24 -12.65 5.92
N LEU A 270 28.13 -12.51 7.24
CA LEU A 270 27.72 -11.25 7.85
C LEU A 270 28.94 -10.42 8.26
N SER A 271 29.01 -9.20 7.76
CA SER A 271 30.03 -8.24 8.17
C SER A 271 29.60 -7.52 9.45
N ILE A 272 30.58 -7.20 10.30
CA ILE A 272 30.35 -6.37 11.49
C ILE A 272 29.80 -5.01 11.04
N GLY A 273 28.73 -4.54 11.69
CA GLY A 273 28.08 -3.29 11.33
C GLY A 273 27.14 -3.38 10.14
N GLN A 274 27.04 -4.54 9.48
CA GLN A 274 26.10 -4.74 8.38
C GLN A 274 24.65 -4.55 8.86
N LEU A 275 23.87 -3.87 8.03
CA LEU A 275 22.47 -3.61 8.30
C LEU A 275 21.60 -4.73 7.73
N ILE A 276 20.82 -5.37 8.60
CA ILE A 276 19.81 -6.36 8.22
C ILE A 276 18.45 -5.67 8.20
N LYS A 277 17.80 -5.67 7.04
CA LYS A 277 16.40 -5.23 6.85
C LYS A 277 15.46 -6.36 7.21
N ILE A 278 14.45 -6.04 8.02
CA ILE A 278 13.45 -6.95 8.56
C ILE A 278 12.06 -6.32 8.31
N PRO A 279 11.12 -7.03 7.68
CA PRO A 279 9.74 -6.54 7.51
C PRO A 279 9.11 -6.19 8.86
N LEU A 280 8.41 -5.05 8.94
CA LEU A 280 7.85 -4.57 10.20
C LEU A 280 6.79 -5.52 10.75
N GLU A 281 6.06 -6.19 9.86
CA GLU A 281 5.05 -7.20 10.17
C GLU A 281 5.65 -8.48 10.79
N TRP A 282 6.95 -8.74 10.62
CA TRP A 282 7.63 -9.90 11.20
C TRP A 282 8.16 -9.62 12.60
N ILE A 283 8.27 -8.35 12.98
CA ILE A 283 8.83 -7.94 14.28
C ILE A 283 7.89 -8.35 15.41
N ARG A 284 8.46 -9.00 16.43
CA ARG A 284 7.77 -9.36 17.67
C ARG A 284 7.12 -8.13 18.31
N PRO A 285 5.90 -8.26 18.86
CA PRO A 285 5.21 -7.15 19.51
C PRO A 285 6.03 -6.44 20.59
N GLU A 286 6.88 -7.16 21.35
CA GLU A 286 7.72 -6.56 22.40
C GLU A 286 8.68 -5.47 21.89
N TYR A 287 9.10 -5.57 20.63
CA TYR A 287 10.00 -4.60 20.00
C TYR A 287 9.26 -3.50 19.25
N LEU A 288 7.95 -3.59 19.12
CA LEU A 288 7.13 -2.51 18.56
C LEU A 288 6.73 -1.55 19.69
N HIS A 289 6.87 -0.25 19.46
CA HIS A 289 6.31 0.75 20.36
C HIS A 289 5.72 1.93 19.60
N GLN A 290 4.78 2.56 20.27
CA GLN A 290 4.05 3.72 19.78
C GLN A 290 4.94 4.98 19.92
N VAL A 291 5.01 5.80 18.86
CA VAL A 291 5.66 7.13 18.90
C VAL A 291 4.96 8.00 19.97
N PRO A 292 5.62 8.39 21.06
CA PRO A 292 4.98 9.14 22.16
C PRO A 292 4.25 10.39 21.68
N GLY A 293 3.05 10.65 22.21
CA GLY A 293 2.23 11.83 21.88
C GLY A 293 1.09 11.59 20.89
N ILE A 294 1.26 10.71 19.91
CA ILE A 294 0.24 10.37 18.89
C ILE A 294 -0.81 9.37 19.41
N TYR A 295 -0.48 8.66 20.49
CA TYR A 295 -1.28 7.53 21.01
C TYR A 295 -1.84 7.73 22.42
N ARG A 296 -1.68 8.92 23.00
CA ARG A 296 -2.42 9.25 24.23
C ARG A 296 -3.92 9.30 23.89
N ASN A 297 -4.81 9.19 24.88
CA ASN A 297 -6.26 9.44 24.71
C ASN A 297 -6.59 10.88 25.13
N SER A 298 -7.61 11.53 24.54
CA SER A 298 -7.80 12.99 24.69
C SER A 298 -8.21 13.32 26.13
N LYS A 299 -8.82 12.33 26.79
CA LYS A 299 -9.10 12.28 28.22
C LYS A 299 -7.83 12.29 29.10
N ASP A 300 -6.68 11.84 28.60
CA ASP A 300 -5.40 11.87 29.32
C ASP A 300 -4.73 13.26 29.24
N TRP A 301 -5.26 14.16 28.39
CA TRP A 301 -4.81 15.54 28.21
C TRP A 301 -5.71 16.56 28.93
N ASN A 302 -6.32 16.16 30.05
CA ASN A 302 -6.75 17.16 31.03
C ASN A 302 -5.47 17.80 31.58
N GLY A 303 -5.24 19.08 31.24
CA GLY A 303 -4.06 19.89 31.57
C GLY A 303 -3.85 20.11 33.06
N VAL A 304 -3.70 19.04 33.82
CA VAL A 304 -3.28 19.04 35.21
C VAL A 304 -1.78 18.79 35.19
N PRO A 305 -0.94 19.72 35.65
CA PRO A 305 0.46 19.41 35.86
C PRO A 305 0.49 18.28 36.90
N LYS A 306 1.00 17.11 36.51
CA LYS A 306 1.19 16.00 37.45
C LYS A 306 2.12 16.52 38.56
N LYS A 307 1.53 16.82 39.72
CA LYS A 307 2.22 16.99 40.99
C LYS A 307 3.15 15.78 41.13
N SER A 308 4.43 16.09 41.31
CA SER A 308 5.47 15.14 41.67
C SER A 308 4.95 14.18 42.75
N GLU A 309 4.81 12.90 42.42
CA GLU A 309 4.64 11.86 43.44
C GLU A 309 5.94 11.82 44.25
N GLN A 310 5.84 12.41 45.45
CA GLN A 310 6.81 12.29 46.52
C GLN A 310 7.02 10.81 46.82
N LYS A 311 8.23 10.31 46.53
CA LYS A 311 8.74 9.10 47.18
C LYS A 311 8.79 9.37 48.69
N SER A 312 8.05 8.59 49.46
CA SER A 312 8.11 8.58 50.91
C SER A 312 9.50 8.15 51.37
N LEU A 313 10.10 9.08 52.12
CA LEU A 313 11.24 9.00 53.02
C LEU A 313 11.49 7.61 53.63
N ILE A 314 12.69 7.08 53.41
CA ILE A 314 13.48 6.45 54.47
C ILE A 314 14.90 7.02 54.34
N SER A 315 15.41 7.62 55.42
CA SER A 315 16.81 7.97 55.65
C SER A 315 17.06 7.81 57.16
N PRO A 316 18.28 7.52 57.63
CA PRO A 316 19.42 8.40 57.36
C PRO A 316 20.77 7.70 57.09
N GLY A 317 21.64 8.44 56.40
CA GLY A 317 23.05 8.11 56.25
C GLY A 317 23.77 9.14 55.38
N ASN A 318 24.30 10.17 56.04
CA ASN A 318 25.01 11.35 55.53
C ASN A 318 25.94 11.14 54.31
N VAL A 319 25.96 12.12 53.38
CA VAL A 319 27.08 13.03 53.02
C VAL A 319 26.77 13.74 51.66
N PHE A 320 26.89 15.07 51.65
CA PHE A 320 26.73 16.04 50.53
C PHE A 320 28.09 16.32 49.81
N PRO A 321 28.22 17.16 48.75
CA PRO A 321 27.27 17.64 47.71
C PRO A 321 27.86 17.74 46.26
N GLN A 322 27.03 18.30 45.35
CA GLN A 322 27.32 19.05 44.09
C GLN A 322 27.51 18.30 42.76
N LYS A 323 26.66 18.54 41.74
CA LYS A 323 26.66 19.73 40.85
C LYS A 323 25.51 19.69 39.83
N GLU A 324 24.87 20.83 39.62
CA GLU A 324 23.85 21.09 38.59
C GLU A 324 24.44 21.07 37.16
N LYS A 325 23.65 20.62 36.18
CA LYS A 325 23.63 21.24 34.85
C LYS A 325 22.30 21.01 34.14
N LEU A 326 21.60 22.13 33.95
CA LEU A 326 20.43 22.33 33.09
C LEU A 326 20.74 21.91 31.64
N PHE A 327 19.81 21.19 30.99
CA PHE A 327 19.71 21.20 29.53
C PHE A 327 18.26 21.36 29.08
N GLN A 328 18.05 22.55 28.52
CA GLN A 328 16.90 23.06 27.80
C GLN A 328 16.80 22.30 26.46
N ILE A 329 15.64 21.75 26.10
CA ILE A 329 15.42 21.16 24.77
C ILE A 329 14.39 22.01 24.03
N SER A 330 14.87 22.72 23.02
CA SER A 330 14.12 23.47 22.01
C SER A 330 13.38 22.52 21.07
N ILE A 331 12.08 22.75 20.90
CA ILE A 331 11.21 22.09 19.93
C ILE A 331 11.50 22.68 18.54
N ILE A 332 11.96 21.86 17.60
CA ILE A 332 12.07 22.23 16.19
C ILE A 332 10.87 21.65 15.43
N SER A 333 10.02 22.55 14.94
CA SER A 333 9.01 22.32 13.92
C SER A 333 9.68 22.21 12.55
N GLN A 334 9.29 21.23 11.73
CA GLN A 334 9.62 21.25 10.31
C GLN A 334 8.38 21.04 9.46
N ARG A 335 8.32 21.94 8.46
CA ARG A 335 7.35 22.09 7.38
C ARG A 335 7.46 20.97 6.36
#